data_AF-A0A1F3ZSM6-F1
#
_entry.id   AF-A0A1F3ZSM6-F1
#
_cell.length_a   1.000
_cell.length_b   1.000
_cell.length_c   1.000
_cell.angle_alpha   90.00
_cell.angle_beta   90.00
_cell.angle_gamma   90.00
#
_symmetry.space_group_name_H-M   'P 1'
#
loop_
_entity.id
_entity.type
_entity.pdbx_description
1 polymer ?
#
loop_
_entity_poly.entity_id
_entity_poly.type
_entity_poly.pdbx_seq_one_letter_code
_entity_poly.pdbx_strand_id
1 'polypeptide(L)'
;MTERRPYTRHGLGAPLVKIKLRGFKAVDQRSIGARVALAFKRDLISALGGEDGLSPQRLKLVELASRASLLLDHVDAWIFEQRGLVNIRNRSLMPVLVQRQTVAEHLAKLLDRLGLDRVPQKVQTLSSYVVEKYSPEKNGATAEQAERAEQMRLAKRAKAAEGVTREPVKREPVIVESTPTVIDTSEPVVIDVPARPDEATS
;
A
#
# COMPACT_ATOMS: atom_id res chain seq x y z
N MET A 1 60.50 6.78 11.22
CA MET A 1 59.36 7.56 10.71
C MET A 1 58.22 6.60 10.45
N THR A 2 57.18 6.62 11.26
CA THR A 2 56.00 5.76 11.08
C THR A 2 55.17 6.31 9.93
N GLU A 3 55.09 5.58 8.82
CA GLU A 3 54.24 5.95 7.67
C GLU A 3 52.80 6.18 8.14
N ARG A 4 52.24 7.34 7.79
CA ARG A 4 50.83 7.65 8.05
C ARG A 4 49.98 6.68 7.24
N ARG A 5 49.17 5.87 7.95
CA ARG A 5 48.18 4.96 7.38
C ARG A 5 47.26 5.72 6.40
N PRO A 6 47.13 5.31 5.12
CA PRO A 6 46.17 5.91 4.22
C PRO A 6 44.76 5.59 4.73
N TYR A 7 43.99 6.62 5.09
CA TYR A 7 42.63 6.45 5.55
C TYR A 7 41.77 6.05 4.35
N THR A 8 41.34 4.79 4.28
CA THR A 8 40.32 4.37 3.32
C THR A 8 39.09 5.20 3.60
N ARG A 9 38.83 6.21 2.77
CA ARG A 9 37.63 7.03 2.90
C ARG A 9 36.46 6.17 2.49
N HIS A 10 35.79 5.62 3.48
CA HIS A 10 34.46 5.06 3.33
C HIS A 10 33.65 6.13 2.61
N GLY A 11 33.08 5.80 1.44
CA GLY A 11 32.51 6.75 0.46
C GLY A 11 31.33 7.61 0.96
N LEU A 12 31.10 7.64 2.27
CA LEU A 12 29.95 8.18 2.97
C LEU A 12 30.29 9.39 3.86
N GLY A 13 31.57 9.75 4.00
CA GLY A 13 31.96 10.96 4.76
C GLY A 13 31.36 12.26 4.20
N ALA A 14 31.48 12.49 2.88
CA ALA A 14 30.93 13.70 2.25
C ALA A 14 29.37 13.70 2.20
N PRO A 15 28.69 12.58 1.90
CA PRO A 15 27.24 12.48 2.00
C PRO A 15 26.70 12.71 3.43
N LEU A 16 27.28 12.09 4.46
CA LEU A 16 26.84 12.23 5.85
C LEU A 16 26.97 13.67 6.37
N VAL A 17 28.05 14.36 6.01
CA VAL A 17 28.26 15.78 6.35
C VAL A 17 27.18 16.66 5.72
N LYS A 18 26.76 16.37 4.47
CA LYS A 18 25.67 17.11 3.80
C LYS A 18 24.29 16.80 4.40
N ILE A 19 24.02 15.55 4.80
CA ILE A 19 22.76 15.15 5.46
C ILE A 19 22.53 15.92 6.75
N LYS A 20 23.58 16.06 7.57
CA LYS A 20 23.51 16.75 8.87
C LYS A 20 23.13 18.23 8.75
N LEU A 21 23.46 18.90 7.64
CA LEU A 21 23.28 20.34 7.47
C LEU A 21 22.10 20.75 6.58
N ARG A 22 21.68 19.91 5.63
CA ARG A 22 20.66 20.29 4.62
C ARG A 22 19.57 19.24 4.37
N GLY A 23 19.57 18.13 5.12
CA GLY A 23 18.61 17.03 4.96
C GLY A 23 18.84 16.18 3.69
N PHE A 24 17.93 15.27 3.39
CA PHE A 24 18.05 14.34 2.24
C PHE A 24 18.12 15.03 0.86
N LYS A 25 17.65 16.29 0.76
CA LYS A 25 17.76 17.09 -0.49
C LYS A 25 19.20 17.36 -0.90
N ALA A 26 20.16 17.31 0.03
CA ALA A 26 21.57 17.55 -0.25
C ALA A 26 22.39 16.27 -0.49
N VAL A 27 21.75 15.10 -0.42
CA VAL A 27 22.37 13.82 -0.73
C VAL A 27 22.37 13.61 -2.24
N ASP A 28 23.48 13.11 -2.77
CA ASP A 28 23.48 12.61 -4.14
C ASP A 28 22.60 11.36 -4.22
N GLN A 29 21.42 11.53 -4.80
CA GLN A 29 20.39 10.50 -4.96
C GLN A 29 20.80 9.40 -5.94
N ARG A 30 21.92 9.55 -6.66
CA ARG A 30 22.47 8.52 -7.55
C ARG A 30 23.21 7.44 -6.78
N SER A 31 23.71 7.75 -5.57
CA SER A 31 24.42 6.77 -4.74
C SER A 31 23.52 5.62 -4.32
N ILE A 32 24.09 4.41 -4.27
CA ILE A 32 23.34 3.19 -3.90
C ILE A 32 22.72 3.35 -2.50
N GLY A 33 23.50 3.82 -1.52
CA GLY A 33 23.01 4.03 -0.15
C GLY A 33 21.87 5.04 -0.08
N ALA A 34 21.93 6.14 -0.83
CA ALA A 34 20.83 7.10 -0.88
C ALA A 34 19.57 6.52 -1.52
N ARG A 35 19.70 5.73 -2.60
CA ARG A 35 18.55 5.07 -3.25
C ARG A 35 17.86 4.08 -2.31
N VAL A 36 18.63 3.27 -1.60
CA VAL A 36 18.09 2.32 -0.61
C VAL A 36 17.39 3.06 0.53
N ALA A 37 17.99 4.11 1.09
CA ALA A 37 17.37 4.90 2.15
C ALA A 37 16.08 5.62 1.70
N LEU A 38 16.04 6.13 0.46
CA LEU A 38 14.85 6.76 -0.11
C LEU A 38 13.75 5.73 -0.45
N ALA A 39 14.13 4.54 -0.91
CA ALA A 39 13.19 3.43 -1.10
C ALA A 39 12.57 3.02 0.23
N PHE A 40 13.39 2.77 1.25
CA PHE A 40 12.93 2.47 2.60
C PHE A 40 11.98 3.55 3.16
N LYS A 41 12.30 4.84 2.95
CA LYS A 41 11.41 5.94 3.32
C LYS A 41 10.04 5.82 2.62
N ARG A 42 10.03 5.56 1.31
CA ARG A 42 8.79 5.42 0.53
C ARG A 42 7.98 4.22 0.98
N ASP A 43 8.62 3.10 1.25
CA ASP A 43 7.98 1.87 1.73
C ASP A 43 7.31 2.10 3.08
N LEU A 44 7.96 2.83 4.00
CA LEU A 44 7.35 3.23 5.28
C LEU A 44 6.12 4.13 5.08
N ILE A 45 6.19 5.13 4.20
CA ILE A 45 5.05 6.01 3.90
C ILE A 45 3.89 5.21 3.31
N SER A 46 4.19 4.29 2.39
CA SER A 46 3.18 3.41 1.78
C SER A 46 2.54 2.49 2.81
N ALA A 47 3.33 1.88 3.69
CA ALA A 47 2.85 1.02 4.78
C ALA A 47 1.97 1.78 5.79
N LEU A 48 2.17 3.09 5.93
CA LEU A 48 1.36 3.96 6.80
C LEU A 48 0.13 4.57 6.10
N GLY A 49 -0.21 4.09 4.90
CA GLY A 49 -1.40 4.50 4.18
C GLY A 49 -1.24 5.74 3.29
N GLY A 50 0.00 6.12 2.95
CA GLY A 50 0.32 7.20 2.02
C GLY A 50 0.61 8.56 2.69
N GLU A 51 1.08 9.52 1.89
CA GLU A 51 1.57 10.82 2.38
C GLU A 51 0.44 11.73 2.91
N ASP A 52 -0.74 11.70 2.27
CA ASP A 52 -1.87 12.58 2.57
C ASP A 52 -2.50 12.34 3.95
N GLY A 53 -2.31 11.14 4.51
CA GLY A 53 -2.84 10.73 5.82
C GLY A 53 -1.87 10.91 6.99
N LEU A 54 -0.62 11.31 6.73
CA LEU A 54 0.44 11.33 7.73
C LEU A 54 0.52 12.70 8.43
N SER A 55 0.48 12.69 9.76
CA SER A 55 0.76 13.89 10.53
C SER A 55 2.22 14.33 10.37
N PRO A 56 2.54 15.63 10.54
CA PRO A 56 3.91 16.12 10.49
C PRO A 56 4.87 15.39 11.45
N GLN A 57 4.37 14.94 12.60
CA GLN A 57 5.15 14.18 13.58
C GLN A 57 5.52 12.80 13.04
N ARG A 58 4.58 12.08 12.43
CA ARG A 58 4.84 10.78 11.80
C ARG A 58 5.79 10.91 10.61
N LEU A 59 5.61 11.93 9.78
CA LEU A 59 6.55 12.25 8.69
C LEU A 59 7.97 12.48 9.23
N LYS A 60 8.09 13.17 10.37
CA LYS A 60 9.40 13.39 11.00
C LYS A 60 10.03 12.09 11.50
N LEU A 61 9.24 11.20 12.11
CA LEU A 61 9.71 9.89 12.58
C LEU A 61 10.20 9.02 11.41
N VAL A 62 9.45 8.98 10.30
CA VAL A 62 9.87 8.30 9.07
C VAL A 62 11.19 8.87 8.53
N GLU A 63 11.33 10.19 8.53
CA GLU A 63 12.57 10.84 8.10
C GLU A 63 13.75 10.51 9.02
N LEU A 64 13.54 10.40 10.34
CA LEU A 64 14.57 9.98 11.28
C LEU A 64 14.93 8.50 11.08
N ALA A 65 13.94 7.62 10.91
CA ALA A 65 14.14 6.19 10.69
C ALA A 65 14.97 5.93 9.43
N SER A 66 14.66 6.61 8.32
CA SER A 66 15.43 6.49 7.07
C SER A 66 16.88 6.97 7.17
N ARG A 67 17.18 7.96 8.03
CA ARG A 67 18.58 8.35 8.30
C ARG A 67 19.28 7.34 9.19
N ALA A 68 18.59 6.83 10.21
CA ALA A 68 19.14 5.86 11.15
C ALA A 68 19.47 4.53 10.45
N SER A 69 18.61 4.05 9.55
CA SER A 69 18.89 2.85 8.74
C SER A 69 20.10 3.04 7.84
N LEU A 70 20.18 4.17 7.11
CA LEU A 70 21.36 4.47 6.28
C LEU A 70 22.65 4.54 7.09
N LEU A 71 22.61 5.12 8.29
CA LEU A 71 23.76 5.17 9.17
C LEU A 71 24.16 3.78 9.65
N LEU A 72 23.17 2.94 10.00
CA LEU A 72 23.41 1.57 10.45
C LEU A 72 24.05 0.73 9.35
N ASP A 73 23.49 0.75 8.13
CA ASP A 73 24.03 0.04 6.97
C ASP A 73 25.48 0.47 6.68
N HIS A 74 25.79 1.76 6.84
CA HIS A 74 27.14 2.25 6.67
C HIS A 74 28.11 1.70 7.72
N VAL A 75 27.71 1.75 8.99
CA VAL A 75 28.51 1.25 10.10
C VAL A 75 28.73 -0.25 9.94
N ASP A 76 27.71 -1.00 9.56
CA ASP A 76 27.79 -2.43 9.32
C ASP A 76 28.73 -2.76 8.15
N ALA A 77 28.61 -2.06 7.02
CA ALA A 77 29.54 -2.23 5.90
C ALA A 77 31.00 -2.01 6.33
N TRP A 78 31.27 -0.95 7.10
CA TRP A 78 32.61 -0.70 7.62
C TRP A 78 33.07 -1.77 8.61
N ILE A 79 32.19 -2.26 9.50
CA ILE A 79 32.50 -3.34 10.45
C ILE A 79 32.90 -4.61 9.70
N PHE A 80 32.18 -4.98 8.64
CA PHE A 80 32.47 -6.16 7.83
C PHE A 80 33.77 -6.04 7.01
N GLU A 81 34.24 -4.83 6.72
CA GLU A 81 35.54 -4.60 6.09
C GLU A 81 36.73 -4.77 7.06
N GLN A 82 36.48 -4.83 8.39
CA GLN A 82 37.57 -4.94 9.36
C GLN A 82 38.19 -6.34 9.38
N ARG A 83 39.52 -6.40 9.49
CA ARG A 83 40.28 -7.66 9.57
C ARG A 83 39.96 -8.50 10.80
N GLY A 84 39.38 -7.90 11.82
CA GLY A 84 38.99 -8.57 13.06
C GLY A 84 38.14 -7.65 13.93
N LEU A 85 37.19 -8.24 14.65
CA LEU A 85 36.23 -7.53 15.49
C LEU A 85 36.65 -7.46 16.97
N VAL A 86 37.59 -8.32 17.34
CA VAL A 86 38.19 -8.41 18.67
C VAL A 86 39.57 -7.80 18.60
N ASN A 87 39.86 -6.88 19.50
CA ASN A 87 41.21 -6.42 19.74
C ASN A 87 41.95 -7.50 20.55
N ILE A 88 42.90 -8.16 19.91
CA ILE A 88 43.62 -9.31 20.47
C ILE A 88 44.47 -8.92 21.68
N ARG A 89 44.98 -7.68 21.72
CA ARG A 89 45.87 -7.21 22.79
C ARG A 89 45.15 -7.07 24.13
N ASN A 90 43.93 -6.53 24.11
CA ASN A 90 43.13 -6.30 25.31
C ASN A 90 41.98 -7.29 25.47
N ARG A 91 41.85 -8.26 24.54
CA ARG A 91 40.79 -9.28 24.49
C ARG A 91 39.37 -8.70 24.57
N SER A 92 39.17 -7.50 24.00
CA SER A 92 37.86 -6.82 24.00
C SER A 92 37.30 -6.71 22.59
N LEU A 93 35.98 -6.59 22.49
CA LEU A 93 35.34 -6.14 21.26
C LEU A 93 35.73 -4.70 20.95
N MET A 94 35.74 -4.32 19.67
CA MET A 94 35.94 -2.93 19.29
C MET A 94 34.78 -2.06 19.80
N PRO A 95 35.04 -0.87 20.37
CA PRO A 95 33.99 0.02 20.90
C PRO A 95 32.90 0.40 19.89
N VAL A 96 33.23 0.39 18.61
CA VAL A 96 32.29 0.63 17.50
C VAL A 96 31.10 -0.34 17.49
N LEU A 97 31.28 -1.58 17.95
CA LEU A 97 30.20 -2.57 18.02
C LEU A 97 29.13 -2.18 19.04
N VAL A 98 29.55 -1.58 20.17
CA VAL A 98 28.63 -1.05 21.17
C VAL A 98 27.89 0.17 20.62
N GLN A 99 28.58 1.07 19.92
CA GLN A 99 27.96 2.24 19.30
C GLN A 99 26.97 1.83 18.19
N ARG A 100 27.30 0.79 17.42
CA ARG A 100 26.42 0.19 16.42
C ARG A 100 25.13 -0.31 17.05
N GLN A 101 25.22 -0.97 18.21
CA GLN A 101 24.04 -1.43 18.94
C GLN A 101 23.14 -0.26 19.35
N THR A 102 23.70 0.86 19.80
CA THR A 102 22.91 2.07 20.13
C THR A 102 22.14 2.61 18.92
N VAL A 103 22.75 2.61 17.73
CA VAL A 103 22.06 3.05 16.49
C VAL A 103 20.92 2.08 16.12
N ALA A 104 21.17 0.78 16.22
CA ALA A 104 20.15 -0.23 15.95
C ALA A 104 18.97 -0.13 16.92
N GLU A 105 19.23 0.08 18.21
CA GLU A 105 18.17 0.22 19.19
C GLU A 105 17.41 1.54 19.05
N HIS A 106 18.08 2.61 18.63
CA HIS A 106 17.39 3.85 18.25
C HIS A 106 16.44 3.62 17.07
N LEU A 107 16.89 2.92 16.02
CA LEU A 107 16.05 2.59 14.88
C LEU A 107 14.84 1.74 15.30
N ALA A 108 15.04 0.69 16.11
CA ALA A 108 13.96 -0.12 16.64
C ALA A 108 12.91 0.73 17.37
N LYS A 109 13.33 1.61 18.29
CA LYS A 109 12.44 2.54 19.00
C LYS A 109 11.68 3.49 18.08
N LEU A 110 12.26 3.90 16.95
CA LEU A 110 11.57 4.73 15.96
C LEU A 110 10.49 3.92 15.22
N LEU A 111 10.79 2.67 14.87
CA LEU A 111 9.86 1.77 14.20
C LEU A 111 8.71 1.37 15.13
N ASP A 112 8.99 1.07 16.40
CA ASP A 112 7.95 0.78 17.40
C ASP A 112 6.98 1.95 17.57
N ARG A 113 7.49 3.20 17.52
CA ARG A 113 6.64 4.41 17.56
C ARG A 113 5.81 4.64 16.30
N LEU A 114 6.24 4.12 15.16
CA LEU A 114 5.48 4.18 13.90
C LEU A 114 4.40 3.09 13.85
N GLY A 115 4.63 1.96 14.51
CA GLY A 115 3.79 0.78 14.48
C GLY A 115 4.29 -0.23 13.46
N LEU A 116 4.07 -1.52 13.77
CA LEU A 116 4.45 -2.65 12.89
C LEU A 116 3.34 -3.01 11.90
N ASP A 117 2.12 -2.55 12.16
CA ASP A 117 0.95 -2.88 11.35
C ASP A 117 0.89 -2.05 10.07
N ARG A 118 0.47 -2.69 8.99
CA ARG A 118 0.20 -2.01 7.72
C ARG A 118 -1.16 -1.34 7.77
N VAL A 119 -1.20 -0.04 7.49
CA VAL A 119 -2.43 0.74 7.36
C VAL A 119 -2.83 0.79 5.89
N PRO A 120 -4.04 0.35 5.51
CA PRO A 120 -4.49 0.44 4.13
C PRO A 120 -4.54 1.91 3.68
N GLN A 121 -4.03 2.18 2.48
CA GLN A 121 -4.09 3.50 1.89
C GLN A 121 -5.55 3.93 1.67
N LYS A 122 -5.85 5.21 1.93
CA LYS A 122 -7.17 5.79 1.61
C LYS A 122 -7.30 5.91 0.10
N VAL A 123 -7.80 4.86 -0.54
CA VAL A 123 -8.13 4.85 -1.97
C VAL A 123 -9.59 5.27 -2.16
N GLN A 124 -9.87 6.02 -3.23
CA GLN A 124 -11.26 6.32 -3.61
C GLN A 124 -12.04 5.02 -3.79
N THR A 125 -13.29 5.00 -3.32
CA THR A 125 -14.17 3.84 -3.56
C THR A 125 -14.56 3.80 -5.03
N LEU A 126 -14.84 2.61 -5.55
CA LEU A 126 -15.31 2.45 -6.94
C LEU A 126 -16.55 3.33 -7.20
N SER A 127 -17.44 3.42 -6.23
CA SER A 127 -18.62 4.29 -6.29
C SER A 127 -18.26 5.78 -6.41
N SER A 128 -17.31 6.27 -5.61
CA SER A 128 -16.89 7.68 -5.68
C SER A 128 -16.16 7.97 -7.01
N TYR A 129 -15.35 7.03 -7.50
CA TYR A 129 -14.70 7.14 -8.81
C TYR A 129 -15.71 7.21 -9.95
N VAL A 130 -16.72 6.32 -9.97
CA VAL A 130 -17.75 6.30 -11.01
C VAL A 130 -18.55 7.60 -11.01
N VAL A 131 -18.94 8.09 -9.82
CA VAL A 131 -19.63 9.39 -9.72
C VAL A 131 -18.73 10.52 -10.21
N GLU A 132 -17.45 10.56 -9.84
CA GLU A 132 -16.55 11.62 -10.29
C GLU A 132 -16.33 11.61 -11.82
N LYS A 133 -16.16 10.43 -12.42
CA LYS A 133 -15.88 10.27 -13.86
C LYS A 133 -17.12 10.37 -14.75
N TYR A 134 -18.27 9.91 -14.26
CA TYR A 134 -19.50 9.76 -15.04
C TYR A 134 -20.64 10.63 -14.55
N SER A 135 -20.41 11.56 -13.61
CA SER A 135 -21.42 12.56 -13.27
C SER A 135 -21.79 13.38 -14.51
N PRO A 136 -23.09 13.47 -14.85
CA PRO A 136 -23.56 14.16 -16.04
C PRO A 136 -23.17 15.66 -16.02
N GLU A 137 -23.01 16.25 -14.84
CA GLU A 137 -22.68 17.67 -14.68
C GLU A 137 -21.28 18.07 -15.16
N LYS A 138 -20.29 17.17 -15.10
CA LYS A 138 -18.91 17.46 -15.57
C LYS A 138 -18.69 17.12 -17.04
N ASN A 139 -19.44 16.19 -17.60
CA ASN A 139 -19.24 15.73 -18.99
C ASN A 139 -19.97 16.58 -20.03
N GLY A 140 -20.55 17.73 -19.66
CA GLY A 140 -21.13 18.67 -20.62
C GLY A 140 -22.29 18.08 -21.43
N ALA A 141 -22.87 16.96 -20.99
CA ALA A 141 -24.14 16.50 -21.51
C ALA A 141 -25.19 17.47 -20.96
N THR A 142 -25.62 18.41 -21.81
CA THR A 142 -26.70 19.34 -21.49
C THR A 142 -27.88 18.51 -20.98
N ALA A 143 -28.55 18.92 -19.91
CA ALA A 143 -29.70 18.20 -19.34
C ALA A 143 -30.72 17.80 -20.43
N GLU A 144 -30.88 18.66 -21.44
CA GLU A 144 -31.68 18.43 -22.65
C GLU A 144 -31.26 17.21 -23.50
N GLN A 145 -29.97 16.87 -23.54
CA GLN A 145 -29.45 15.72 -24.28
C GLN A 145 -29.70 14.40 -23.54
N ALA A 146 -29.62 14.42 -22.21
CA ALA A 146 -29.97 13.27 -21.36
C ALA A 146 -31.48 13.01 -21.41
N GLU A 147 -32.30 14.06 -21.30
CA GLU A 147 -33.76 13.98 -21.41
C GLU A 147 -34.20 13.51 -22.81
N ARG A 148 -33.58 14.03 -23.89
CA ARG A 148 -33.84 13.54 -25.26
C ARG A 148 -33.46 12.07 -25.45
N ALA A 149 -32.36 11.60 -24.86
CA ALA A 149 -31.95 10.20 -24.94
C ALA A 149 -32.90 9.28 -24.16
N GLU A 150 -33.43 9.74 -23.02
CA GLU A 150 -34.41 9.01 -22.21
C GLU A 150 -35.78 8.96 -22.90
N GLN A 151 -36.24 10.08 -23.46
CA GLN A 151 -37.45 10.15 -24.29
C GLN A 151 -37.32 9.26 -25.54
N MET A 152 -36.15 9.24 -26.19
CA MET A 152 -35.89 8.37 -27.34
C MET A 152 -35.87 6.88 -26.95
N ARG A 153 -35.35 6.54 -25.76
CA ARG A 153 -35.41 5.17 -25.22
C ARG A 153 -36.84 4.73 -24.91
N LEU A 154 -37.63 5.59 -24.27
CA LEU A 154 -39.05 5.33 -23.99
C LEU A 154 -39.85 5.20 -25.28
N ALA A 155 -39.64 6.09 -26.26
CA ALA A 155 -40.27 6.01 -27.57
C ALA A 155 -39.88 4.73 -28.33
N LYS A 156 -38.62 4.30 -28.27
CA LYS A 156 -38.16 3.05 -28.90
C LYS A 156 -38.77 1.82 -28.21
N ARG A 157 -38.95 1.86 -26.89
CA ARG A 157 -39.65 0.82 -26.10
C ARG A 157 -41.14 0.75 -26.44
N ALA A 158 -41.80 1.91 -26.58
CA ALA A 158 -43.20 2.00 -27.00
C ALA A 158 -43.39 1.48 -28.44
N LYS A 159 -42.50 1.85 -29.37
CA LYS A 159 -42.52 1.37 -30.75
C LYS A 159 -42.23 -0.13 -30.88
N ALA A 160 -41.39 -0.67 -29.99
CA ALA A 160 -41.16 -2.12 -29.87
C ALA A 160 -42.39 -2.85 -29.28
N ALA A 161 -43.22 -2.18 -28.47
CA ALA A 161 -44.49 -2.73 -28.00
C ALA A 161 -45.60 -2.67 -29.08
N GLU A 162 -45.63 -1.62 -29.91
CA GLU A 162 -46.54 -1.50 -31.06
C GLU A 162 -46.25 -2.51 -32.18
N GLY A 163 -44.98 -2.91 -32.37
CA GLY A 163 -44.59 -3.95 -33.33
C GLY A 163 -44.99 -5.38 -32.95
N VAL A 164 -45.65 -5.57 -31.79
CA VAL A 164 -46.14 -6.87 -31.30
C VAL A 164 -47.67 -6.90 -31.32
N THR A 165 -48.31 -6.47 -32.41
CA THR A 165 -49.66 -6.95 -32.75
C THR A 165 -49.54 -8.31 -33.42
N ARG A 166 -49.17 -9.32 -32.63
CA ARG A 166 -49.32 -10.71 -33.06
C ARG A 166 -50.81 -11.03 -33.11
N GLU A 167 -51.27 -11.33 -34.33
CA GLU A 167 -52.55 -11.96 -34.64
C GLU A 167 -52.85 -13.08 -33.63
N PRO A 168 -54.08 -13.19 -33.08
CA PRO A 168 -54.38 -14.18 -32.07
C PRO A 168 -54.32 -15.58 -32.69
N VAL A 169 -53.22 -16.29 -32.44
CA VAL A 169 -53.10 -17.71 -32.77
C VAL A 169 -54.19 -18.45 -31.98
N LYS A 170 -55.19 -18.98 -32.69
CA LYS A 170 -56.18 -19.92 -32.16
C LYS A 170 -55.44 -21.08 -31.50
N ARG A 171 -55.38 -21.09 -30.18
CA ARG A 171 -54.91 -22.24 -29.40
C ARG A 171 -56.11 -23.15 -29.19
N GLU A 172 -56.10 -24.30 -29.83
CA GLU A 172 -56.96 -25.42 -29.43
C GLU A 172 -56.62 -25.81 -27.98
N PRO A 173 -57.61 -26.19 -27.16
CA PRO A 173 -57.38 -26.52 -25.77
C PRO A 173 -56.67 -27.86 -25.65
N VAL A 174 -55.36 -27.82 -25.38
CA VAL A 174 -54.63 -28.98 -24.87
C VAL A 174 -55.03 -29.16 -23.41
N ILE A 175 -55.77 -30.22 -23.14
CA ILE A 175 -56.10 -30.69 -21.79
C ILE A 175 -54.78 -31.16 -21.17
N VAL A 176 -54.25 -30.37 -20.22
CA VAL A 176 -53.11 -30.78 -19.39
C VAL A 176 -53.71 -31.42 -18.15
N GLU A 177 -53.58 -32.73 -18.04
CA GLU A 177 -53.91 -33.48 -16.83
C GLU A 177 -53.07 -32.94 -15.65
N SER A 178 -53.77 -32.56 -14.59
CA SER A 178 -53.22 -32.05 -13.36
C SER A 178 -52.60 -33.18 -12.54
N THR A 179 -51.32 -33.47 -12.74
CA THR A 179 -50.54 -34.19 -11.70
C THR A 179 -50.05 -33.18 -10.67
N PRO A 180 -50.45 -33.29 -9.38
CA PRO A 180 -49.92 -32.43 -8.34
C PRO A 180 -48.46 -32.84 -8.03
N THR A 181 -47.52 -31.92 -8.28
CA THR A 181 -46.15 -32.04 -7.79
C THR A 181 -46.17 -31.84 -6.27
N VAL A 182 -46.02 -32.93 -5.52
CA VAL A 182 -45.80 -32.91 -4.07
C VAL A 182 -44.43 -32.28 -3.83
N ILE A 183 -44.40 -31.10 -3.22
CA ILE A 183 -43.19 -30.47 -2.72
C ILE A 183 -42.88 -31.13 -1.39
N ASP A 184 -41.86 -32.00 -1.37
CA ASP A 184 -41.35 -32.62 -0.16
C ASP A 184 -40.49 -31.59 0.62
N THR A 185 -40.92 -31.26 1.84
CA THR A 185 -40.32 -30.23 2.71
C THR A 185 -39.22 -30.75 3.63
N SER A 186 -38.59 -31.90 3.34
CA SER A 186 -37.62 -32.52 4.25
C SER A 186 -36.15 -32.47 3.80
N GLU A 187 -35.67 -31.34 3.28
CA GLU A 187 -34.22 -31.09 3.20
C GLU A 187 -33.84 -29.84 4.01
N PRO A 188 -32.98 -29.96 5.05
CA PRO A 188 -32.46 -28.79 5.73
C PRO A 188 -31.50 -28.05 4.80
N VAL A 189 -31.83 -26.80 4.50
CA VAL A 189 -30.95 -25.86 3.80
C VAL A 189 -29.69 -25.66 4.65
N VAL A 190 -28.59 -26.32 4.26
CA VAL A 190 -27.27 -26.08 4.85
C VAL A 190 -26.77 -24.73 4.33
N ILE A 191 -26.91 -23.71 5.16
CA ILE A 191 -26.29 -22.40 4.94
C ILE A 191 -24.82 -22.56 5.32
N ASP A 192 -23.95 -22.62 4.32
CA ASP A 192 -22.50 -22.66 4.52
C ASP A 192 -22.01 -21.28 4.96
N VAL A 193 -21.83 -21.12 6.28
CA VAL A 193 -21.29 -19.90 6.90
C VAL A 193 -19.76 -20.00 6.87
N PRO A 194 -19.03 -19.11 6.16
CA PRO A 194 -17.58 -19.17 6.14
C PRO A 194 -17.02 -18.89 7.54
N ALA A 195 -16.12 -19.79 7.97
CA ALA A 195 -15.49 -19.77 9.29
C ALA A 195 -14.77 -18.45 9.60
N ARG A 196 -14.99 -17.96 10.82
CA ARG A 196 -14.36 -16.78 11.43
C ARG A 196 -12.90 -17.11 11.76
N PRO A 197 -11.88 -16.38 11.27
CA PRO A 197 -10.49 -16.72 11.51
C PRO A 197 -9.97 -15.94 12.71
N ASP A 198 -10.33 -16.34 13.93
CA ASP A 198 -9.66 -15.87 15.15
C ASP A 198 -9.91 -16.92 16.25
N GLU A 199 -9.05 -17.94 16.32
CA GLU A 199 -8.73 -18.71 17.54
C GLU A 199 -7.75 -19.85 17.19
N ALA A 200 -6.46 -19.59 17.41
CA ALA A 200 -5.33 -20.51 17.67
C ALA A 200 -4.07 -19.78 17.18
N THR A 201 -3.14 -19.40 18.06
CA THR A 201 -2.24 -20.36 18.69
C THR A 201 -1.68 -19.76 19.98
N SER A 202 -1.55 -20.64 20.98
CA SER A 202 -0.78 -20.50 22.21
C SER A 202 0.68 -20.10 21.99
#